data_AF-W2C0L0-F1
#
_entry.id   AF-W2C0L0-F1
#
_cell.length_a   1.000
_cell.length_b   1.000
_cell.length_c   1.000
_cell.angle_alpha   90.00
_cell.angle_beta   90.00
_cell.angle_gamma   90.00
#
_symmetry.space_group_name_H-M   'P 1'
#
loop_
_entity.id
_entity.type
_entity.pdbx_description
1 polymer ?
#
loop_
_entity_poly.entity_id
_entity_poly.type
_entity_poly.pdbx_seq_one_letter_code
_entity_poly.pdbx_strand_id
1 'polypeptide(L)'
;MRRMKLVVAVLALVLAATTAGAFACTGMYVGRDVSKEGTSIIARSEDQGQGAYNKMFKVRPRIKKAGRFYRDSANGFKYPLPTVTYKYSYVPDASDAGDGEYPATCTNEYGVAVVGTVSTEVTEAYEKADPTIKGTLREATLAGIIAGQVKTAREAAKLCCKLHDKYGSEEWNTLFFMDKKEAWVFENYGGHTYCAMKLPPDKVAVFGNQCMIEWVDPADKSGDYIYSKGDWDLFKKIEEAGHPVKDDNGKYHIAKSVSGTKRHEYSNMRNWIGVKTLAPSNETVKGDKDYSDETFYPFLYSPDKKVSVLEIMQLFRNRYEGTKYDMNLPENARRRPIGTVRSSDVHIIQNYVDLPQDSSNLQWLCMGNAEHSVFVPTFSGITDTHKAYHVDGTAYDAKSAYWIFKDNATLAQAKRAKLSAGTKAFWSGKEAAEQRAMEKEFAKVRKAYKKGTKTGRKYVTKLGIRTAQEQLDNAIALNAALKYIATSNDNDKILSKQADFVKPITLKEAAEEGHFKLKELKVYKKKTFTKKVTKYKKVKKGKKYVKVKYTKKVKYTKKVAVPQSRPFFELRKGNRIFKLQLKSRQIFKNGEYVDDLAGYGLYKSGKTVYVPGDLVEQLDSIK
;
A
#
# COMPACT_ATOMS: atom_id res chain seq x y z
N MET A 1 -24.86 -32.92 33.45
CA MET A 1 -25.41 -32.63 32.10
C MET A 1 -25.75 -31.16 31.83
N ARG A 2 -26.35 -30.40 32.77
CA ARG A 2 -26.68 -28.97 32.55
C ARG A 2 -25.46 -28.04 32.32
N ARG A 3 -24.34 -28.27 33.02
CA ARG A 3 -23.09 -27.48 32.85
C ARG A 3 -22.39 -27.74 31.52
N MET A 4 -22.52 -28.94 30.95
CA MET A 4 -21.90 -29.30 29.66
C MET A 4 -22.68 -28.72 28.47
N LYS A 5 -24.01 -28.62 28.59
CA LYS A 5 -24.85 -27.91 27.61
C LYS A 5 -24.60 -26.39 27.60
N LEU A 6 -24.28 -25.80 28.76
CA LEU A 6 -23.94 -24.37 28.86
C LEU A 6 -22.57 -24.06 28.22
N VAL A 7 -21.57 -24.93 28.41
CA VAL A 7 -20.24 -24.77 27.80
C VAL A 7 -20.29 -24.94 26.28
N VAL A 8 -21.08 -25.89 25.76
CA VAL A 8 -21.29 -26.06 24.31
C VAL A 8 -22.10 -24.90 23.71
N ALA A 9 -23.09 -24.35 24.44
CA ALA A 9 -23.83 -23.16 23.99
C ALA A 9 -22.97 -21.89 23.97
N VAL A 10 -22.07 -21.71 24.96
CA VAL A 10 -21.13 -20.58 24.99
C VAL A 10 -20.05 -20.73 23.92
N LEU A 11 -19.56 -21.94 23.63
CA LEU A 11 -18.64 -22.19 22.51
C LEU A 11 -19.30 -21.96 21.14
N ALA A 12 -20.57 -22.32 20.96
CA ALA A 12 -21.33 -22.04 19.74
C ALA A 12 -21.63 -20.53 19.56
N LEU A 13 -21.87 -19.79 20.65
CA LEU A 13 -22.02 -18.32 20.62
C LEU A 13 -20.70 -17.59 20.37
N VAL A 14 -19.57 -18.14 20.82
CA VAL A 14 -18.23 -17.58 20.52
C VAL A 14 -17.81 -17.88 19.08
N LEU A 15 -18.16 -19.04 18.50
CA LEU A 15 -17.94 -19.30 17.08
C LEU A 15 -18.85 -18.47 16.16
N ALA A 16 -20.08 -18.17 16.57
CA ALA A 16 -21.00 -17.32 15.80
C ALA A 16 -20.59 -15.82 15.78
N ALA A 17 -19.61 -15.41 16.59
CA ALA A 17 -19.08 -14.05 16.61
C ALA A 17 -17.76 -13.87 15.82
N THR A 18 -17.35 -14.86 15.03
CA THR A 18 -16.05 -14.85 14.33
C THR A 18 -16.11 -14.69 12.82
N THR A 19 -17.27 -14.43 12.22
CA THR A 19 -17.28 -13.92 10.84
C THR A 19 -16.76 -12.50 10.87
N ALA A 20 -15.46 -12.33 10.61
CA ALA A 20 -14.82 -11.05 10.42
C ALA A 20 -15.27 -10.48 9.07
N GLY A 21 -16.56 -10.16 8.93
CA GLY A 21 -17.08 -9.49 7.75
C GLY A 21 -16.37 -8.14 7.58
N ALA A 22 -15.70 -7.96 6.44
CA ALA A 22 -14.99 -6.75 6.07
C ALA A 22 -15.96 -5.63 5.63
N PHE A 23 -16.91 -5.26 6.49
CA PHE A 23 -17.95 -4.23 6.21
C PHE A 23 -17.40 -2.79 6.16
N ALA A 24 -16.09 -2.59 6.00
CA ALA A 24 -15.43 -1.32 6.24
C ALA A 24 -14.54 -0.81 5.09
N CYS A 25 -14.29 -1.58 4.03
CA CYS A 25 -13.39 -1.22 2.92
C CYS A 25 -13.74 0.10 2.20
N THR A 26 -12.76 0.81 1.65
CA THR A 26 -12.96 2.00 0.79
C THR A 26 -12.39 1.74 -0.61
N GLY A 27 -13.19 1.97 -1.65
CA GLY A 27 -12.78 1.82 -3.05
C GLY A 27 -12.44 3.16 -3.70
N MET A 28 -11.45 3.17 -4.59
CA MET A 28 -11.11 4.35 -5.39
C MET A 28 -10.75 4.00 -6.83
N TYR A 29 -11.08 4.91 -7.75
CA TYR A 29 -10.73 4.84 -9.15
C TYR A 29 -10.22 6.20 -9.65
N VAL A 30 -9.20 6.18 -10.51
CA VAL A 30 -8.76 7.35 -11.28
C VAL A 30 -8.58 6.93 -12.73
N GLY A 31 -9.34 7.56 -13.62
CA GLY A 31 -9.18 7.39 -15.05
C GLY A 31 -7.87 7.98 -15.56
N ARG A 32 -7.29 7.35 -16.59
CA ARG A 32 -5.98 7.75 -17.13
C ARG A 32 -5.92 9.20 -17.61
N ASP A 33 -7.01 9.74 -18.14
CA ASP A 33 -7.03 11.09 -18.75
C ASP A 33 -7.00 12.18 -17.67
N VAL A 34 -7.47 11.85 -16.46
CA VAL A 34 -7.48 12.73 -15.28
C VAL A 34 -6.42 12.37 -14.24
N SER A 35 -5.65 11.31 -14.44
CA SER A 35 -4.47 11.03 -13.61
C SER A 35 -3.31 11.97 -13.96
N LYS A 36 -2.48 12.31 -12.98
CA LYS A 36 -1.29 13.16 -13.19
C LYS A 36 -0.23 12.44 -14.03
N GLU A 37 -0.03 11.14 -13.79
CA GLU A 37 0.97 10.32 -14.47
C GLU A 37 0.49 9.70 -15.79
N GLY A 38 -0.76 9.94 -16.21
CA GLY A 38 -1.32 9.33 -17.42
C GLY A 38 -1.61 7.83 -17.30
N THR A 39 -1.85 7.35 -16.06
CA THR A 39 -2.12 5.95 -15.71
C THR A 39 -3.54 5.78 -15.21
N SER A 40 -4.23 4.71 -15.60
CA SER A 40 -5.42 4.29 -14.86
C SER A 40 -5.01 3.77 -13.48
N ILE A 41 -5.81 4.07 -12.46
CA ILE A 41 -5.60 3.65 -11.08
C ILE A 41 -6.87 2.97 -10.55
N ILE A 42 -6.72 1.77 -9.99
CA ILE A 42 -7.73 1.15 -9.11
C ILE A 42 -7.09 0.93 -7.74
N ALA A 43 -7.84 1.19 -6.67
CA ALA A 43 -7.34 1.06 -5.32
C ALA A 43 -8.43 0.67 -4.32
N ARG A 44 -7.99 0.05 -3.22
CA ARG A 44 -8.88 -0.35 -2.13
C ARG A 44 -8.12 -0.43 -0.80
N SER A 45 -8.79 -0.09 0.30
CA SER A 45 -8.42 -0.52 1.65
C SER A 45 -9.15 -1.81 2.01
N GLU A 46 -8.42 -2.82 2.48
CA GLU A 46 -9.02 -4.00 3.09
C GLU A 46 -9.09 -3.82 4.61
N ASP A 47 -10.29 -3.52 5.09
CA ASP A 47 -10.54 -3.15 6.47
C ASP A 47 -11.26 -4.28 7.20
N GLN A 48 -10.65 -4.73 8.30
CA GLN A 48 -11.11 -5.89 9.06
C GLN A 48 -11.94 -5.46 10.28
N GLY A 49 -12.77 -6.36 10.80
CA GLY A 49 -13.50 -6.13 12.05
C GLY A 49 -12.56 -5.86 13.24
N GLN A 50 -11.35 -6.42 13.18
CA GLN A 50 -10.30 -6.29 14.18
C GLN A 50 -9.08 -5.54 13.64
N GLY A 51 -8.36 -4.84 14.52
CA GLY A 51 -7.22 -4.00 14.10
C GLY A 51 -5.92 -4.75 13.84
N ALA A 52 -5.78 -5.99 14.31
CA ALA A 52 -4.55 -6.76 14.26
C ALA A 52 -4.78 -8.02 13.42
N TYR A 53 -4.43 -7.95 12.14
CA TYR A 53 -4.81 -8.93 11.14
C TYR A 53 -3.68 -9.09 10.12
N ASN A 54 -2.82 -10.08 10.32
CA ASN A 54 -1.60 -10.28 9.54
C ASN A 54 -1.95 -10.66 8.09
N LYS A 55 -1.40 -9.89 7.15
CA LYS A 55 -1.48 -10.15 5.70
C LYS A 55 -0.11 -10.48 5.16
N MET A 56 -0.08 -11.36 4.17
CA MET A 56 1.12 -11.75 3.44
C MET A 56 1.09 -11.14 2.04
N PHE A 57 2.22 -11.16 1.33
CA PHE A 57 2.27 -10.80 -0.09
C PHE A 57 3.05 -11.86 -0.85
N LYS A 58 2.35 -12.66 -1.65
CA LYS A 58 2.87 -13.89 -2.26
C LYS A 58 2.67 -13.88 -3.78
N VAL A 59 3.38 -14.77 -4.48
CA VAL A 59 3.22 -15.01 -5.92
C VAL A 59 2.74 -16.44 -6.12
N ARG A 60 1.57 -16.61 -6.73
CA ARG A 60 1.11 -17.92 -7.18
C ARG A 60 1.71 -18.20 -8.57
N PRO A 61 2.43 -19.33 -8.76
CA PRO A 61 3.05 -19.63 -10.04
C PRO A 61 2.00 -20.02 -11.10
N ARG A 62 2.41 -19.96 -12.37
CA ARG A 62 1.66 -20.58 -13.46
C ARG A 62 1.65 -22.10 -13.25
N ILE A 63 0.46 -22.72 -13.35
CA ILE A 63 0.29 -24.16 -13.14
C ILE A 63 -0.39 -24.76 -14.38
N LYS A 64 0.15 -25.89 -14.88
CA LYS A 64 -0.47 -26.72 -15.93
C LYS A 64 -0.75 -28.11 -15.36
N LYS A 65 -1.91 -28.26 -14.72
CA LYS A 65 -2.36 -29.50 -14.07
C LYS A 65 -3.89 -29.53 -14.02
N ALA A 66 -4.50 -30.59 -14.54
CA ALA A 66 -5.95 -30.81 -14.47
C ALA A 66 -6.40 -31.29 -13.06
N GLY A 67 -7.71 -31.29 -12.80
CA GLY A 67 -8.29 -31.81 -11.55
C GLY A 67 -8.03 -30.96 -10.31
N ARG A 68 -7.66 -29.69 -10.49
CA ARG A 68 -7.44 -28.74 -9.39
C ARG A 68 -8.71 -27.99 -9.04
N PHE A 69 -8.77 -27.50 -7.81
CA PHE A 69 -9.88 -26.69 -7.32
C PHE A 69 -9.36 -25.47 -6.57
N TYR A 70 -10.10 -24.37 -6.68
CA TYR A 70 -10.05 -23.29 -5.72
C TYR A 70 -11.02 -23.63 -4.59
N ARG A 71 -10.63 -23.41 -3.34
CA ARG A 71 -11.43 -23.76 -2.18
C ARG A 71 -11.54 -22.58 -1.24
N ASP A 72 -12.75 -22.36 -0.78
CA ASP A 72 -13.01 -21.57 0.40
C ASP A 72 -13.00 -22.51 1.61
N SER A 73 -12.10 -22.28 2.56
CA SER A 73 -12.00 -23.12 3.75
C SER A 73 -13.07 -22.80 4.80
N ALA A 74 -13.71 -21.64 4.76
CA ALA A 74 -14.68 -21.23 5.76
C ALA A 74 -16.09 -21.73 5.44
N ASN A 75 -16.55 -21.55 4.19
CA ASN A 75 -17.89 -21.98 3.77
C ASN A 75 -17.91 -23.28 2.96
N GLY A 76 -16.73 -23.84 2.62
CA GLY A 76 -16.61 -25.10 1.89
C GLY A 76 -16.80 -24.99 0.37
N PHE A 77 -17.02 -23.79 -0.18
CA PHE A 77 -17.18 -23.57 -1.61
C PHE A 77 -15.98 -24.11 -2.41
N LYS A 78 -16.27 -24.69 -3.59
CA LYS A 78 -15.28 -25.38 -4.40
C LYS A 78 -15.48 -25.08 -5.89
N TYR A 79 -14.51 -24.39 -6.49
CA TYR A 79 -14.52 -24.06 -7.91
C TYR A 79 -13.53 -24.92 -8.71
N PRO A 80 -13.95 -25.65 -9.77
CA PRO A 80 -13.04 -26.41 -10.63
C PRO A 80 -12.15 -25.46 -11.44
N LEU A 81 -10.84 -25.56 -11.24
CA LEU A 81 -9.87 -24.75 -11.99
C LEU A 81 -9.57 -25.39 -13.35
N PRO A 82 -9.36 -24.58 -14.40
CA PRO A 82 -8.92 -25.09 -15.69
C PRO A 82 -7.54 -25.72 -15.59
N THR A 83 -7.18 -26.53 -16.59
CA THR A 83 -5.86 -27.19 -16.66
C THR A 83 -4.71 -26.18 -16.55
N VAL A 84 -4.86 -25.00 -17.15
CA VAL A 84 -3.86 -23.92 -17.06
C VAL A 84 -4.42 -22.78 -16.24
N THR A 85 -3.71 -22.40 -15.17
CA THR A 85 -3.90 -21.12 -14.49
C THR A 85 -2.64 -20.27 -14.58
N TYR A 86 -2.83 -18.97 -14.72
CA TYR A 86 -1.75 -17.99 -14.91
C TYR A 86 -1.05 -17.64 -13.61
N LYS A 87 0.18 -17.13 -13.73
CA LYS A 87 0.92 -16.55 -12.60
C LYS A 87 0.23 -15.25 -12.16
N TYR A 88 0.05 -15.06 -10.85
CA TYR A 88 -0.39 -13.78 -10.28
C TYR A 88 0.22 -13.52 -8.90
N SER A 89 0.44 -12.25 -8.54
CA SER A 89 0.70 -11.83 -7.16
C SER A 89 -0.61 -11.68 -6.40
N TYR A 90 -0.62 -11.86 -5.09
CA TYR A 90 -1.81 -11.71 -4.24
C TYR A 90 -1.44 -11.41 -2.78
N VAL A 91 -2.39 -10.87 -2.01
CA VAL A 91 -2.18 -10.44 -0.62
C VAL A 91 -3.09 -11.24 0.32
N PRO A 92 -2.77 -12.52 0.58
CA PRO A 92 -3.66 -13.40 1.33
C PRO A 92 -3.59 -13.16 2.84
N ASP A 93 -4.64 -13.62 3.51
CA ASP A 93 -4.71 -13.75 4.95
C ASP A 93 -3.73 -14.78 5.50
N ALA A 94 -3.43 -14.64 6.80
CA ALA A 94 -2.81 -15.69 7.58
C ALA A 94 -3.62 -16.99 7.48
N SER A 95 -2.94 -18.10 7.26
CA SER A 95 -3.56 -19.41 7.02
C SER A 95 -4.37 -19.95 8.20
N ASP A 96 -4.10 -19.45 9.40
CA ASP A 96 -4.77 -19.76 10.66
C ASP A 96 -5.86 -18.72 11.04
N ALA A 97 -6.16 -17.74 10.17
CA ALA A 97 -7.22 -16.74 10.41
C ALA A 97 -8.63 -17.37 10.43
N GLY A 98 -8.81 -18.53 9.80
CA GLY A 98 -10.05 -19.31 9.87
C GLY A 98 -11.16 -18.90 8.89
N ASP A 99 -10.98 -17.82 8.11
CA ASP A 99 -12.03 -17.28 7.21
C ASP A 99 -11.74 -17.49 5.72
N GLY A 100 -10.63 -18.11 5.33
CA GLY A 100 -10.28 -18.36 3.92
C GLY A 100 -9.03 -17.62 3.46
N GLU A 101 -8.80 -17.57 2.14
CA GLU A 101 -7.54 -17.04 1.61
C GLU A 101 -7.53 -15.51 1.45
N TYR A 102 -8.68 -14.90 1.19
CA TYR A 102 -8.83 -13.44 0.93
C TYR A 102 -7.69 -12.85 0.09
N PRO A 103 -7.61 -13.17 -1.22
CA PRO A 103 -6.50 -12.74 -2.06
C PRO A 103 -6.34 -11.22 -2.18
N ALA A 104 -7.40 -10.46 -1.84
CA ALA A 104 -7.52 -9.00 -1.73
C ALA A 104 -7.32 -8.22 -3.04
N THR A 105 -6.19 -8.46 -3.67
CA THR A 105 -5.69 -7.78 -4.84
C THR A 105 -4.79 -8.73 -5.59
N CYS A 106 -5.04 -8.90 -6.88
CA CYS A 106 -4.27 -9.77 -7.73
C CYS A 106 -3.75 -9.02 -8.95
N THR A 107 -2.48 -9.22 -9.32
CA THR A 107 -1.97 -8.81 -10.64
C THR A 107 -1.33 -9.98 -11.36
N ASN A 108 -1.75 -10.25 -12.59
CA ASN A 108 -1.34 -11.45 -13.31
C ASN A 108 -0.30 -11.19 -14.43
N GLU A 109 0.24 -12.27 -15.00
CA GLU A 109 1.26 -12.20 -16.07
C GLU A 109 0.77 -11.62 -17.41
N TYR A 110 -0.52 -11.35 -17.55
CA TYR A 110 -1.10 -10.66 -18.70
C TYR A 110 -1.36 -9.17 -18.42
N GLY A 111 -0.91 -8.66 -17.28
CA GLY A 111 -1.09 -7.26 -16.91
C GLY A 111 -2.52 -6.92 -16.48
N VAL A 112 -3.32 -7.93 -16.12
CA VAL A 112 -4.65 -7.72 -15.52
C VAL A 112 -4.51 -7.57 -14.02
N ALA A 113 -5.11 -6.52 -13.48
CA ALA A 113 -5.34 -6.29 -12.07
C ALA A 113 -6.79 -6.65 -11.72
N VAL A 114 -6.97 -7.36 -10.60
CA VAL A 114 -8.26 -7.75 -10.04
C VAL A 114 -8.24 -7.35 -8.57
N VAL A 115 -9.04 -6.36 -8.20
CA VAL A 115 -9.11 -5.82 -6.84
C VAL A 115 -10.50 -6.05 -6.30
N GLY A 116 -10.60 -6.66 -5.13
CA GLY A 116 -11.88 -6.80 -4.46
C GLY A 116 -11.76 -7.38 -3.06
N THR A 117 -12.71 -7.10 -2.18
CA THR A 117 -14.00 -6.44 -2.49
C THR A 117 -14.24 -5.21 -1.62
N VAL A 118 -15.11 -4.30 -2.08
CA VAL A 118 -15.78 -3.35 -1.20
C VAL A 118 -17.17 -3.92 -0.95
N SER A 119 -17.44 -4.39 0.27
CA SER A 119 -18.76 -4.94 0.61
C SER A 119 -19.82 -3.85 0.45
N THR A 120 -20.98 -4.24 -0.05
CA THR A 120 -22.14 -3.36 -0.24
C THR A 120 -23.33 -3.84 0.59
N GLU A 121 -24.45 -3.16 0.46
CA GLU A 121 -25.70 -3.48 1.14
C GLU A 121 -26.87 -3.11 0.23
N VAL A 122 -27.96 -3.86 0.36
CA VAL A 122 -29.23 -3.63 -0.34
C VAL A 122 -30.37 -3.52 0.65
N THR A 123 -31.53 -3.03 0.19
CA THR A 123 -32.74 -3.01 1.02
C THR A 123 -33.24 -4.41 1.32
N GLU A 124 -33.94 -4.59 2.44
CA GLU A 124 -34.59 -5.87 2.79
C GLU A 124 -35.55 -6.35 1.69
N ALA A 125 -36.24 -5.42 1.02
CA ALA A 125 -37.13 -5.72 -0.09
C ALA A 125 -36.36 -6.33 -1.29
N TYR A 126 -35.18 -5.80 -1.60
CA TYR A 126 -34.35 -6.31 -2.68
C TYR A 126 -33.72 -7.66 -2.32
N GLU A 127 -33.19 -7.82 -1.10
CA GLU A 127 -32.67 -9.11 -0.65
C GLU A 127 -33.75 -10.20 -0.65
N LYS A 128 -35.01 -9.86 -0.41
CA LYS A 128 -36.11 -10.82 -0.56
C LYS A 128 -36.37 -11.22 -2.03
N ALA A 129 -36.15 -10.32 -2.98
CA ALA A 129 -36.36 -10.56 -4.40
C ALA A 129 -35.24 -11.43 -5.02
N ASP A 130 -34.01 -11.28 -4.55
CA ASP A 130 -32.85 -12.10 -4.93
C ASP A 130 -31.94 -12.39 -3.72
N PRO A 131 -32.30 -13.38 -2.87
CA PRO A 131 -31.55 -13.68 -1.66
C PRO A 131 -30.12 -14.17 -1.93
N THR A 132 -29.19 -13.80 -1.05
CA THR A 132 -27.86 -14.41 -0.98
C THR A 132 -27.92 -15.92 -0.74
N ILE A 133 -26.92 -16.63 -1.25
CA ILE A 133 -26.87 -18.10 -1.26
C ILE A 133 -25.69 -18.58 -0.43
N LYS A 134 -25.97 -19.16 0.74
CA LYS A 134 -24.92 -19.66 1.64
C LYS A 134 -24.07 -20.76 1.00
N GLY A 135 -22.77 -20.77 1.31
CA GLY A 135 -21.83 -21.77 0.79
C GLY A 135 -21.41 -21.54 -0.67
N THR A 136 -21.59 -20.31 -1.19
CA THR A 136 -21.28 -19.94 -2.57
C THR A 136 -20.13 -18.92 -2.64
N LEU A 137 -20.13 -18.05 -3.64
CA LEU A 137 -19.03 -17.10 -3.86
C LEU A 137 -18.94 -16.08 -2.71
N ARG A 138 -17.70 -15.76 -2.34
CA ARG A 138 -17.33 -14.75 -1.35
C ARG A 138 -16.08 -13.98 -1.79
N GLU A 139 -15.82 -12.84 -1.16
CA GLU A 139 -14.57 -12.08 -1.27
C GLU A 139 -13.33 -12.98 -1.14
N ALA A 140 -13.40 -13.96 -0.23
CA ALA A 140 -12.35 -14.93 0.07
C ALA A 140 -11.82 -15.73 -1.13
N THR A 141 -12.54 -15.76 -2.26
CA THR A 141 -12.17 -16.56 -3.44
C THR A 141 -12.17 -15.81 -4.77
N LEU A 142 -13.05 -14.81 -4.94
CA LEU A 142 -13.33 -14.19 -6.24
C LEU A 142 -12.07 -13.67 -6.95
N ALA A 143 -11.26 -12.85 -6.27
CA ALA A 143 -10.09 -12.22 -6.89
C ALA A 143 -9.06 -13.25 -7.39
N GLY A 144 -8.81 -14.31 -6.62
CA GLY A 144 -7.86 -15.36 -6.97
C GLY A 144 -8.36 -16.29 -8.09
N ILE A 145 -9.64 -16.67 -8.05
CA ILE A 145 -10.29 -17.43 -9.13
C ILE A 145 -10.17 -16.67 -10.45
N ILE A 146 -10.52 -15.38 -10.46
CA ILE A 146 -10.56 -14.57 -11.68
C ILE A 146 -9.15 -14.34 -12.22
N ALA A 147 -8.22 -13.85 -11.39
CA ALA A 147 -6.87 -13.47 -11.82
C ALA A 147 -6.08 -14.66 -12.43
N GLY A 148 -6.35 -15.87 -11.95
CA GLY A 148 -5.72 -17.09 -12.46
C GLY A 148 -6.17 -17.51 -13.87
N GLN A 149 -7.17 -16.87 -14.48
CA GLN A 149 -7.83 -17.37 -15.69
C GLN A 149 -7.95 -16.36 -16.83
N VAL A 150 -7.76 -15.06 -16.58
CA VAL A 150 -8.08 -13.99 -17.54
C VAL A 150 -6.85 -13.29 -18.11
N LYS A 151 -6.97 -12.74 -19.31
CA LYS A 151 -5.92 -11.99 -20.02
C LYS A 151 -6.26 -10.52 -20.24
N THR A 152 -7.52 -10.13 -20.03
CA THR A 152 -8.00 -8.74 -20.12
C THR A 152 -8.94 -8.40 -18.97
N ALA A 153 -9.13 -7.10 -18.68
CA ALA A 153 -10.09 -6.60 -17.68
C ALA A 153 -11.54 -6.96 -18.05
N ARG A 154 -11.88 -6.93 -19.34
CA ARG A 154 -13.21 -7.34 -19.83
C ARG A 154 -13.45 -8.83 -19.68
N GLU A 155 -12.43 -9.67 -19.89
CA GLU A 155 -12.52 -11.09 -19.56
C GLU A 155 -12.72 -11.32 -18.06
N ALA A 156 -12.09 -10.49 -17.21
CA ALA A 156 -12.31 -10.51 -15.76
C ALA A 156 -13.76 -10.19 -15.39
N ALA A 157 -14.32 -9.10 -15.95
CA ALA A 157 -15.72 -8.75 -15.77
C ALA A 157 -16.66 -9.89 -16.22
N LYS A 158 -16.46 -10.40 -17.44
CA LYS A 158 -17.28 -11.51 -17.98
C LYS A 158 -17.17 -12.79 -17.17
N LEU A 159 -15.99 -13.12 -16.64
CA LEU A 159 -15.82 -14.29 -15.79
C LEU A 159 -16.52 -14.08 -14.45
N CYS A 160 -16.43 -12.88 -13.86
CA CYS A 160 -17.16 -12.55 -12.63
C CYS A 160 -18.67 -12.72 -12.80
N CYS A 161 -19.25 -12.16 -13.87
CA CYS A 161 -20.66 -12.37 -14.25
C CYS A 161 -21.02 -13.86 -14.34
N LYS A 162 -20.25 -14.65 -15.11
CA LYS A 162 -20.48 -16.09 -15.28
C LYS A 162 -20.38 -16.90 -13.98
N LEU A 163 -19.54 -16.46 -13.06
CA LEU A 163 -19.45 -17.10 -11.74
C LEU A 163 -20.74 -16.86 -10.96
N HIS A 164 -21.26 -15.65 -10.95
CA HIS A 164 -22.53 -15.31 -10.29
C HIS A 164 -23.72 -15.99 -10.96
N ASP A 165 -23.78 -16.03 -12.30
CA ASP A 165 -24.82 -16.78 -13.03
C ASP A 165 -24.89 -18.25 -12.60
N LYS A 166 -23.72 -18.88 -12.39
CA LYS A 166 -23.63 -20.33 -12.17
C LYS A 166 -23.75 -20.72 -10.70
N TYR A 167 -23.09 -19.99 -9.81
CA TYR A 167 -22.94 -20.39 -8.41
C TYR A 167 -23.71 -19.50 -7.45
N GLY A 168 -24.08 -18.29 -7.86
CA GLY A 168 -24.56 -17.25 -6.97
C GLY A 168 -23.50 -16.77 -5.96
N SER A 169 -23.90 -15.84 -5.09
CA SER A 169 -23.05 -15.22 -4.09
C SER A 169 -23.68 -15.27 -2.70
N GLU A 170 -22.84 -15.45 -1.68
CA GLU A 170 -23.21 -15.38 -0.27
C GLU A 170 -23.11 -13.95 0.28
N GLU A 171 -22.52 -13.03 -0.49
CA GLU A 171 -22.18 -11.67 -0.09
C GLU A 171 -22.47 -10.68 -1.22
N TRP A 172 -22.64 -9.39 -0.89
CA TRP A 172 -22.70 -8.30 -1.87
C TRP A 172 -21.37 -7.54 -1.91
N ASN A 173 -20.83 -7.39 -3.12
CA ASN A 173 -19.44 -6.99 -3.32
C ASN A 173 -19.26 -6.13 -4.56
N THR A 174 -18.45 -5.08 -4.43
CA THR A 174 -17.88 -4.35 -5.55
C THR A 174 -16.46 -4.84 -5.86
N LEU A 175 -16.14 -5.07 -7.13
CA LEU A 175 -14.81 -5.43 -7.63
C LEU A 175 -14.35 -4.47 -8.73
N PHE A 176 -13.05 -4.27 -8.82
CA PHE A 176 -12.41 -3.58 -9.95
C PHE A 176 -11.57 -4.54 -10.77
N PHE A 177 -11.58 -4.33 -12.08
CA PHE A 177 -10.70 -5.00 -13.02
C PHE A 177 -10.02 -3.95 -13.90
N MET A 178 -8.72 -4.09 -14.14
CA MET A 178 -7.98 -3.13 -14.96
C MET A 178 -6.88 -3.81 -15.78
N ASP A 179 -6.72 -3.41 -17.03
CA ASP A 179 -5.57 -3.74 -17.85
C ASP A 179 -5.05 -2.49 -18.56
N LYS A 180 -4.19 -2.66 -19.57
CA LYS A 180 -3.59 -1.53 -20.30
C LYS A 180 -4.57 -0.73 -21.15
N LYS A 181 -5.75 -1.26 -21.44
CA LYS A 181 -6.73 -0.68 -22.36
C LYS A 181 -7.87 -0.03 -21.62
N GLU A 182 -8.43 -0.74 -20.63
CA GLU A 182 -9.66 -0.35 -19.97
C GLU A 182 -9.71 -0.81 -18.51
N ALA A 183 -10.58 -0.16 -17.75
CA ALA A 183 -10.95 -0.53 -16.39
C ALA A 183 -12.44 -0.82 -16.32
N TRP A 184 -12.84 -1.66 -15.37
CA TRP A 184 -14.19 -2.13 -15.15
C TRP A 184 -14.48 -2.13 -13.66
N VAL A 185 -15.72 -1.85 -13.30
CA VAL A 185 -16.30 -2.13 -11.98
C VAL A 185 -17.36 -3.22 -12.13
N PHE A 186 -17.50 -4.07 -11.13
CA PHE A 186 -18.58 -5.05 -10.99
C PHE A 186 -19.22 -4.85 -9.62
N GLU A 187 -20.53 -4.94 -9.54
CA GLU A 187 -21.31 -4.89 -8.31
C GLU A 187 -22.41 -5.95 -8.38
N ASN A 188 -22.53 -6.80 -7.35
CA ASN A 188 -23.68 -7.70 -7.21
C ASN A 188 -24.64 -7.20 -6.11
N TYR A 189 -25.92 -7.52 -6.28
CA TYR A 189 -27.03 -6.97 -5.50
C TYR A 189 -27.83 -8.04 -4.75
N GLY A 190 -27.63 -9.29 -5.11
CA GLY A 190 -28.24 -10.44 -4.45
C GLY A 190 -27.42 -11.69 -4.72
N GLY A 191 -28.09 -12.84 -4.66
CA GLY A 191 -27.51 -14.13 -5.01
C GLY A 191 -27.01 -14.16 -6.46
N HIS A 192 -27.78 -13.65 -7.41
CA HIS A 192 -27.46 -13.78 -8.84
C HIS A 192 -27.49 -12.47 -9.63
N THR A 193 -28.10 -11.42 -9.11
CA THR A 193 -28.19 -10.13 -9.78
C THR A 193 -26.90 -9.35 -9.68
N TYR A 194 -26.48 -8.76 -10.80
CA TYR A 194 -25.26 -7.95 -10.88
C TYR A 194 -25.29 -6.94 -12.01
N CYS A 195 -24.41 -5.95 -11.93
CA CYS A 195 -24.02 -5.08 -13.02
C CYS A 195 -22.50 -4.91 -13.06
N ALA A 196 -21.90 -5.10 -14.23
CA ALA A 196 -20.53 -4.73 -14.55
C ALA A 196 -20.54 -3.57 -15.54
N MET A 197 -19.71 -2.57 -15.29
CA MET A 197 -19.63 -1.35 -16.08
C MET A 197 -18.17 -1.03 -16.40
N LYS A 198 -17.90 -0.68 -17.65
CA LYS A 198 -16.61 -0.10 -18.05
C LYS A 198 -16.46 1.28 -17.43
N LEU A 199 -15.34 1.51 -16.76
CA LEU A 199 -15.05 2.78 -16.12
C LEU A 199 -14.51 3.78 -17.15
N PRO A 200 -15.06 5.00 -17.22
CA PRO A 200 -14.62 6.02 -18.16
C PRO A 200 -13.24 6.57 -17.78
N PRO A 201 -12.38 6.92 -18.76
CA PRO A 201 -11.00 7.33 -18.51
C PRO A 201 -10.85 8.76 -17.98
N ASP A 202 -11.92 9.56 -17.99
CA ASP A 202 -11.93 10.98 -17.61
C ASP A 202 -12.60 11.24 -16.25
N LYS A 203 -12.86 10.19 -15.45
CA LYS A 203 -13.54 10.30 -14.15
C LYS A 203 -12.68 9.76 -13.01
N VAL A 204 -13.07 10.14 -11.79
CA VAL A 204 -12.59 9.55 -10.54
C VAL A 204 -13.76 9.03 -9.72
N ALA A 205 -13.47 8.16 -8.75
CA ALA A 205 -14.41 7.71 -7.74
C ALA A 205 -13.69 7.50 -6.40
N VAL A 206 -14.38 7.80 -5.30
CA VAL A 206 -14.00 7.44 -3.93
C VAL A 206 -15.28 7.05 -3.20
N PHE A 207 -15.38 5.85 -2.64
CA PHE A 207 -16.62 5.41 -2.00
C PHE A 207 -16.38 4.41 -0.87
N GLY A 208 -17.29 4.45 0.11
CA GLY A 208 -17.37 3.48 1.18
C GLY A 208 -18.20 2.24 0.82
N ASN A 209 -18.65 1.51 1.83
CA ASN A 209 -19.38 0.25 1.69
C ASN A 209 -20.85 0.48 1.33
N GLN A 210 -21.13 0.72 0.04
CA GLN A 210 -22.49 0.93 -0.45
C GLN A 210 -22.53 0.70 -1.96
N CYS A 211 -23.70 0.36 -2.52
CA CYS A 211 -23.88 0.26 -3.97
C CYS A 211 -23.66 1.62 -4.65
N MET A 212 -22.96 1.65 -5.78
CA MET A 212 -22.52 2.90 -6.42
C MET A 212 -22.92 3.03 -7.89
N ILE A 213 -23.22 1.95 -8.61
CA ILE A 213 -23.58 2.09 -10.04
C ILE A 213 -24.87 2.90 -10.17
N GLU A 214 -24.82 3.98 -10.95
CA GLU A 214 -25.92 4.92 -11.10
C GLU A 214 -26.79 4.53 -12.30
N TRP A 215 -26.79 5.33 -13.36
CA TRP A 215 -27.70 5.20 -14.49
C TRP A 215 -27.28 4.10 -15.46
N VAL A 216 -28.14 3.08 -15.63
CA VAL A 216 -27.97 2.00 -16.61
C VAL A 216 -29.20 1.92 -17.49
N ASP A 217 -28.96 1.88 -18.80
CA ASP A 217 -29.99 1.72 -19.82
C ASP A 217 -30.24 0.23 -20.09
N PRO A 218 -31.47 -0.30 -19.88
CA PRO A 218 -31.82 -1.67 -20.24
C PRO A 218 -31.66 -1.99 -21.73
N ALA A 219 -31.67 -0.96 -22.58
CA ALA A 219 -31.47 -1.07 -24.02
C ALA A 219 -30.00 -0.83 -24.44
N ASP A 220 -29.04 -0.69 -23.50
CA ASP A 220 -27.63 -0.51 -23.84
C ASP A 220 -27.10 -1.63 -24.75
N LYS A 221 -26.47 -1.22 -25.85
CA LYS A 221 -25.79 -2.10 -26.82
C LYS A 221 -24.33 -1.72 -27.03
N SER A 222 -23.79 -0.78 -26.23
CA SER A 222 -22.39 -0.33 -26.34
C SER A 222 -21.40 -1.46 -26.02
N GLY A 223 -21.83 -2.42 -25.19
CA GLY A 223 -20.95 -3.43 -24.61
C GLY A 223 -20.11 -2.88 -23.47
N ASP A 224 -20.40 -1.67 -22.97
CA ASP A 224 -19.79 -1.09 -21.79
C ASP A 224 -20.53 -1.49 -20.50
N TYR A 225 -21.71 -2.10 -20.61
CA TYR A 225 -22.45 -2.70 -19.49
C TYR A 225 -22.66 -4.21 -19.71
N ILE A 226 -22.59 -4.97 -18.63
CA ILE A 226 -22.94 -6.40 -18.57
C ILE A 226 -23.71 -6.62 -17.27
N TYR A 227 -24.99 -6.97 -17.36
CA TYR A 227 -25.83 -7.19 -16.19
C TYR A 227 -26.58 -8.51 -16.33
N SER A 228 -27.07 -9.04 -15.21
CA SER A 228 -27.76 -10.33 -15.16
C SER A 228 -29.05 -10.33 -16.00
N LYS A 229 -29.37 -11.47 -16.60
CA LYS A 229 -30.47 -11.68 -17.56
C LYS A 229 -31.24 -12.96 -17.21
N GLY A 230 -32.35 -13.21 -17.92
CA GLY A 230 -33.14 -14.43 -17.75
C GLY A 230 -33.94 -14.42 -16.44
N ASP A 231 -33.93 -15.53 -15.71
CA ASP A 231 -34.66 -15.65 -14.42
C ASP A 231 -34.15 -14.68 -13.36
N TRP A 232 -32.90 -14.23 -13.50
CA TRP A 232 -32.22 -13.26 -12.63
C TRP A 232 -32.01 -11.91 -13.32
N ASP A 233 -32.88 -11.54 -14.27
CA ASP A 233 -32.79 -10.23 -14.91
C ASP A 233 -32.80 -9.08 -13.88
N LEU A 234 -31.76 -8.25 -13.90
CA LEU A 234 -31.54 -7.19 -12.93
C LEU A 234 -32.74 -6.24 -12.81
N PHE A 235 -33.30 -5.82 -13.94
CA PHE A 235 -34.38 -4.83 -13.96
C PHE A 235 -35.69 -5.45 -13.52
N LYS A 236 -35.97 -6.69 -13.92
CA LYS A 236 -37.12 -7.43 -13.42
C LYS A 236 -37.07 -7.55 -11.89
N LYS A 237 -35.89 -7.84 -11.32
CA LYS A 237 -35.71 -7.93 -9.86
C LYS A 237 -35.85 -6.59 -9.14
N ILE A 238 -35.43 -5.49 -9.76
CA ILE A 238 -35.72 -4.14 -9.27
C ILE A 238 -37.23 -3.86 -9.22
N GLU A 239 -37.96 -4.23 -10.26
CA GLU A 239 -39.43 -4.05 -10.30
C GLU A 239 -40.12 -4.94 -9.25
N GLU A 240 -39.69 -6.20 -9.11
CA GLU A 240 -40.21 -7.13 -8.08
C GLU A 240 -39.98 -6.61 -6.65
N ALA A 241 -38.86 -5.91 -6.40
CA ALA A 241 -38.56 -5.29 -5.11
C ALA A 241 -39.40 -4.03 -4.82
N GLY A 242 -40.09 -3.46 -5.82
CA GLY A 242 -41.06 -2.37 -5.64
C GLY A 242 -40.47 -0.96 -5.53
N HIS A 243 -39.18 -0.75 -5.83
CA HIS A 243 -38.50 0.55 -5.69
C HIS A 243 -37.68 0.99 -6.92
N PRO A 244 -38.19 0.91 -8.16
CA PRO A 244 -37.46 1.38 -9.33
C PRO A 244 -37.27 2.91 -9.29
N VAL A 245 -36.03 3.37 -9.47
CA VAL A 245 -35.71 4.80 -9.67
C VAL A 245 -35.27 5.00 -11.11
N LYS A 246 -36.09 5.70 -11.91
CA LYS A 246 -35.89 5.90 -13.35
C LYS A 246 -35.75 7.37 -13.73
N ASP A 247 -35.02 7.64 -14.80
CA ASP A 247 -35.08 8.93 -15.50
C ASP A 247 -36.21 8.93 -16.56
N ASP A 248 -36.43 10.07 -17.20
CA ASP A 248 -37.46 10.25 -18.24
C ASP A 248 -37.25 9.36 -19.48
N ASN A 249 -36.04 8.80 -19.66
CA ASN A 249 -35.69 7.92 -20.76
C ASN A 249 -35.77 6.43 -20.39
N GLY A 250 -36.24 6.10 -19.17
CA GLY A 250 -36.37 4.73 -18.69
C GLY A 250 -35.05 4.09 -18.24
N LYS A 251 -33.97 4.86 -18.06
CA LYS A 251 -32.73 4.37 -17.46
C LYS A 251 -32.93 4.22 -15.97
N TYR A 252 -32.41 3.14 -15.40
CA TYR A 252 -32.52 2.88 -13.97
C TYR A 252 -31.30 3.43 -13.25
N HIS A 253 -31.52 4.14 -12.17
CA HIS A 253 -30.46 4.40 -11.20
C HIS A 253 -30.31 3.17 -10.30
N ILE A 254 -29.36 2.29 -10.61
CA ILE A 254 -29.24 0.97 -9.99
C ILE A 254 -29.07 1.07 -8.48
N ALA A 255 -28.07 1.80 -7.99
CA ALA A 255 -27.81 1.93 -6.56
C ALA A 255 -29.05 2.43 -5.78
N LYS A 256 -29.73 3.48 -6.25
CA LYS A 256 -30.98 3.95 -5.62
C LYS A 256 -32.09 2.90 -5.65
N SER A 257 -32.17 2.11 -6.71
CA SER A 257 -33.22 1.11 -6.89
C SER A 257 -33.04 -0.12 -6.02
N VAL A 258 -31.79 -0.48 -5.68
CA VAL A 258 -31.46 -1.68 -4.88
C VAL A 258 -31.20 -1.37 -3.41
N SER A 259 -30.57 -0.23 -3.10
CA SER A 259 -30.16 0.17 -1.75
C SER A 259 -30.95 1.35 -1.19
N GLY A 260 -31.97 1.85 -1.90
CA GLY A 260 -32.75 3.02 -1.49
C GLY A 260 -32.08 4.36 -1.77
N THR A 261 -32.81 5.45 -1.55
CA THR A 261 -32.40 6.82 -1.91
C THR A 261 -31.62 7.54 -0.81
N LYS A 262 -31.79 7.13 0.46
CA LYS A 262 -31.02 7.64 1.59
C LYS A 262 -29.69 6.92 1.71
N ARG A 263 -28.71 7.57 2.32
CA ARG A 263 -27.39 7.00 2.52
C ARG A 263 -27.02 7.01 4.00
N HIS A 264 -26.24 6.03 4.41
CA HIS A 264 -25.76 5.93 5.79
C HIS A 264 -24.42 6.63 5.96
N GLU A 265 -24.30 7.43 7.01
CA GLU A 265 -23.08 8.17 7.40
C GLU A 265 -21.81 7.32 7.31
N TYR A 266 -21.87 6.08 7.79
CA TYR A 266 -20.75 5.14 7.85
C TYR A 266 -20.01 4.96 6.51
N SER A 267 -20.74 4.97 5.41
CA SER A 267 -20.21 4.79 4.06
C SER A 267 -20.18 6.10 3.29
N ASN A 268 -21.24 6.89 3.37
CA ASN A 268 -21.45 8.04 2.50
C ASN A 268 -20.55 9.23 2.83
N MET A 269 -20.12 9.38 4.08
CA MET A 269 -19.12 10.40 4.42
C MET A 269 -17.79 10.20 3.68
N ARG A 270 -17.41 8.95 3.38
CA ARG A 270 -16.20 8.65 2.60
C ARG A 270 -16.35 9.04 1.14
N ASN A 271 -17.56 8.94 0.60
CA ASN A 271 -17.88 9.48 -0.72
C ASN A 271 -17.83 11.01 -0.72
N TRP A 272 -18.49 11.66 0.25
CA TRP A 272 -18.47 13.11 0.43
C TRP A 272 -17.05 13.68 0.49
N ILE A 273 -16.17 13.13 1.34
CA ILE A 273 -14.81 13.68 1.47
C ILE A 273 -13.99 13.47 0.19
N GLY A 274 -14.27 12.39 -0.55
CA GLY A 274 -13.67 12.14 -1.85
C GLY A 274 -14.06 13.20 -2.88
N VAL A 275 -15.35 13.52 -2.98
CA VAL A 275 -15.86 14.58 -3.85
C VAL A 275 -15.32 15.95 -3.41
N LYS A 276 -15.37 16.25 -2.11
CA LYS A 276 -14.88 17.50 -1.52
C LYS A 276 -13.38 17.73 -1.77
N THR A 277 -12.58 16.66 -1.73
CA THR A 277 -11.12 16.76 -1.91
C THR A 277 -10.73 16.89 -3.37
N LEU A 278 -11.34 16.09 -4.27
CA LEU A 278 -10.91 15.98 -5.66
C LEU A 278 -11.70 16.88 -6.62
N ALA A 279 -12.94 17.24 -6.27
CA ALA A 279 -13.84 18.04 -7.09
C ALA A 279 -14.61 19.07 -6.23
N PRO A 280 -13.92 20.02 -5.55
CA PRO A 280 -14.59 21.03 -4.73
C PRO A 280 -15.54 21.94 -5.52
N SER A 281 -15.45 21.98 -6.86
CA SER A 281 -16.43 22.66 -7.72
C SER A 281 -17.74 21.88 -7.93
N ASN A 282 -17.81 20.60 -7.56
CA ASN A 282 -19.00 19.76 -7.75
C ASN A 282 -20.18 20.27 -6.92
N GLU A 283 -21.37 20.36 -7.53
CA GLU A 283 -22.55 20.98 -6.94
C GLU A 283 -23.00 20.39 -5.58
N THR A 284 -22.65 19.12 -5.30
CA THR A 284 -22.95 18.46 -4.01
C THR A 284 -22.09 18.96 -2.85
N VAL A 285 -20.93 19.60 -3.13
CA VAL A 285 -19.96 20.07 -2.11
C VAL A 285 -19.53 21.53 -2.31
N LYS A 286 -19.83 22.14 -3.47
CA LYS A 286 -19.45 23.50 -3.84
C LYS A 286 -19.91 24.53 -2.82
N GLY A 287 -19.05 25.52 -2.56
CA GLY A 287 -19.29 26.51 -1.52
C GLY A 287 -19.09 25.95 -0.10
N ASP A 288 -18.28 24.89 0.01
CA ASP A 288 -17.96 24.22 1.27
C ASP A 288 -19.17 23.56 1.97
N LYS A 289 -20.14 23.08 1.17
CA LYS A 289 -21.34 22.41 1.72
C LYS A 289 -20.96 21.24 2.63
N ASP A 290 -21.69 21.19 3.73
CA ASP A 290 -21.57 20.14 4.74
C ASP A 290 -22.08 18.79 4.25
N TYR A 291 -21.59 17.74 4.92
CA TYR A 291 -22.12 16.38 4.77
C TYR A 291 -23.63 16.30 5.05
N SER A 292 -24.35 15.45 4.30
CA SER A 292 -25.76 15.11 4.54
C SER A 292 -26.08 13.67 4.13
N ASP A 293 -26.82 12.95 4.98
CA ASP A 293 -27.34 11.59 4.72
C ASP A 293 -28.39 11.55 3.59
N GLU A 294 -29.02 12.70 3.30
CA GLU A 294 -30.01 12.84 2.22
C GLU A 294 -29.35 13.14 0.87
N THR A 295 -28.04 13.40 0.85
CA THR A 295 -27.30 13.68 -0.38
C THR A 295 -26.69 12.41 -0.96
N PHE A 296 -27.09 12.11 -2.18
CA PHE A 296 -26.49 11.05 -2.98
C PHE A 296 -25.27 11.59 -3.71
N TYR A 297 -24.10 11.55 -3.05
CA TYR A 297 -22.85 11.97 -3.67
C TYR A 297 -22.53 11.08 -4.89
N PRO A 298 -22.04 11.65 -6.00
CA PRO A 298 -21.87 10.92 -7.25
C PRO A 298 -20.82 9.82 -7.12
N PHE A 299 -21.03 8.68 -7.78
CA PHE A 299 -20.02 7.64 -7.92
C PHE A 299 -18.85 8.10 -8.79
N LEU A 300 -19.16 8.53 -10.02
CA LEU A 300 -18.17 9.01 -10.97
C LEU A 300 -18.31 10.52 -11.14
N TYR A 301 -17.20 11.23 -10.93
CA TYR A 301 -17.16 12.68 -11.06
C TYR A 301 -15.85 13.14 -11.71
N SER A 302 -15.87 14.32 -12.34
CA SER A 302 -14.67 14.94 -12.89
C SER A 302 -13.92 15.65 -11.76
N PRO A 303 -12.62 15.41 -11.57
CA PRO A 303 -11.83 16.16 -10.60
C PRO A 303 -11.48 17.56 -11.13
N ASP A 304 -11.33 18.54 -10.24
CA ASP A 304 -10.97 19.92 -10.59
C ASP A 304 -9.51 20.02 -11.07
N LYS A 305 -8.67 19.06 -10.66
CA LYS A 305 -7.26 18.95 -11.03
C LYS A 305 -6.90 17.50 -11.29
N LYS A 306 -5.85 17.28 -12.08
CA LYS A 306 -5.33 15.93 -12.29
C LYS A 306 -4.87 15.31 -10.97
N VAL A 307 -5.23 14.05 -10.75
CA VAL A 307 -5.00 13.32 -9.49
C VAL A 307 -3.76 12.45 -9.60
N SER A 308 -2.81 12.64 -8.68
CA SER A 308 -1.60 11.83 -8.56
C SER A 308 -1.79 10.63 -7.64
N VAL A 309 -0.92 9.63 -7.78
CA VAL A 309 -0.89 8.49 -6.84
C VAL A 309 -0.64 8.94 -5.39
N LEU A 310 0.13 10.01 -5.17
CA LEU A 310 0.39 10.54 -3.82
C LEU A 310 -0.88 11.14 -3.19
N GLU A 311 -1.74 11.78 -3.99
CA GLU A 311 -3.04 12.26 -3.51
C GLU A 311 -3.96 11.10 -3.11
N ILE A 312 -3.95 9.99 -3.87
CA ILE A 312 -4.66 8.77 -3.49
C ILE A 312 -4.12 8.19 -2.16
N MET A 313 -2.80 8.18 -1.97
CA MET A 313 -2.21 7.78 -0.69
C MET A 313 -2.65 8.68 0.47
N GLN A 314 -2.79 10.01 0.25
CA GLN A 314 -3.30 10.92 1.27
C GLN A 314 -4.80 10.72 1.55
N LEU A 315 -5.62 10.42 0.54
CA LEU A 315 -7.03 10.07 0.75
C LEU A 315 -7.17 8.83 1.63
N PHE A 316 -6.33 7.81 1.45
CA PHE A 316 -6.31 6.65 2.35
C PHE A 316 -5.88 6.97 3.79
N ARG A 317 -5.29 8.15 4.04
CA ARG A 317 -4.93 8.65 5.38
C ARG A 317 -5.97 9.57 5.99
N ASN A 318 -6.98 9.97 5.21
CA ASN A 318 -7.89 11.03 5.56
C ASN A 318 -8.88 10.58 6.63
N ARG A 319 -9.03 11.43 7.65
CA ARG A 319 -9.96 11.32 8.78
C ARG A 319 -10.78 12.59 8.96
N TYR A 320 -11.14 13.18 7.82
CA TYR A 320 -11.91 14.42 7.72
C TYR A 320 -11.19 15.64 8.30
N GLU A 321 -9.86 15.59 8.41
CA GLU A 321 -9.05 16.72 8.90
C GLU A 321 -9.31 17.99 8.08
N GLY A 322 -9.37 19.14 8.75
CA GLY A 322 -9.69 20.43 8.11
C GLY A 322 -11.19 20.66 7.87
N THR A 323 -12.06 19.83 8.43
CA THR A 323 -13.52 20.01 8.40
C THR A 323 -14.09 19.94 9.81
N LYS A 324 -15.35 20.36 10.01
CA LYS A 324 -16.02 20.19 11.31
C LYS A 324 -16.25 18.73 11.73
N TYR A 325 -16.00 17.78 10.81
CA TYR A 325 -16.11 16.34 11.05
C TYR A 325 -14.77 15.67 11.38
N ASP A 326 -13.70 16.46 11.57
CA ASP A 326 -12.37 15.98 11.93
C ASP A 326 -12.45 15.04 13.14
N MET A 327 -11.98 13.80 12.96
CA MET A 327 -12.02 12.77 14.00
C MET A 327 -11.00 12.95 15.13
N ASN A 328 -10.12 13.94 15.04
CA ASN A 328 -9.30 14.36 16.18
C ASN A 328 -10.14 15.14 17.20
N LEU A 329 -11.34 15.62 16.82
CA LEU A 329 -12.28 16.25 17.73
C LEU A 329 -13.08 15.19 18.53
N PRO A 330 -13.25 15.34 19.86
CA PRO A 330 -13.90 14.34 20.71
C PRO A 330 -15.31 13.92 20.25
N GLU A 331 -16.12 14.86 19.76
CA GLU A 331 -17.49 14.63 19.28
C GLU A 331 -17.55 13.74 18.02
N ASN A 332 -16.45 13.67 17.26
CA ASN A 332 -16.35 12.91 16.02
C ASN A 332 -15.58 11.59 16.17
N ALA A 333 -15.10 11.27 17.38
CA ALA A 333 -14.16 10.16 17.61
C ALA A 333 -14.68 8.77 17.19
N ARG A 334 -16.00 8.60 17.03
CA ARG A 334 -16.66 7.34 16.66
C ARG A 334 -17.06 7.24 15.18
N ARG A 335 -16.84 8.29 14.37
CA ARG A 335 -17.12 8.27 12.92
C ARG A 335 -16.25 7.23 12.20
N ARG A 336 -16.61 6.88 10.97
CA ARG A 336 -15.87 5.91 10.13
C ARG A 336 -15.03 6.65 9.07
N PRO A 337 -13.73 6.91 9.28
CA PRO A 337 -12.89 7.65 8.34
C PRO A 337 -12.22 6.74 7.32
N ILE A 338 -11.81 7.23 6.15
CA ILE A 338 -11.03 6.41 5.21
C ILE A 338 -9.76 5.85 5.91
N GLY A 339 -8.96 6.72 6.53
CA GLY A 339 -7.79 6.34 7.31
C GLY A 339 -8.17 5.70 8.64
N THR A 340 -8.16 4.37 8.70
CA THR A 340 -8.58 3.61 9.88
C THR A 340 -7.53 2.62 10.35
N VAL A 341 -7.52 2.34 11.64
CA VAL A 341 -6.59 1.38 12.27
C VAL A 341 -7.00 -0.06 12.01
N ARG A 342 -8.19 -0.25 11.45
CA ARG A 342 -8.78 -1.52 11.02
C ARG A 342 -8.24 -2.01 9.68
N SER A 343 -7.52 -1.18 8.93
CA SER A 343 -6.91 -1.64 7.68
C SER A 343 -5.83 -2.69 7.96
N SER A 344 -6.00 -3.84 7.29
CA SER A 344 -5.05 -4.94 7.27
C SER A 344 -4.04 -4.75 6.14
N ASP A 345 -4.50 -4.30 4.98
CA ASP A 345 -3.68 -3.75 3.92
C ASP A 345 -4.43 -2.67 3.13
N VAL A 346 -3.67 -1.85 2.41
CA VAL A 346 -4.20 -0.91 1.42
C VAL A 346 -3.36 -1.05 0.17
N HIS A 347 -4.01 -1.16 -0.99
CA HIS A 347 -3.32 -1.35 -2.26
C HIS A 347 -3.82 -0.39 -3.33
N ILE A 348 -2.86 0.19 -4.06
CA ILE A 348 -3.09 1.08 -5.19
C ILE A 348 -2.36 0.50 -6.39
N ILE A 349 -3.06 0.29 -7.50
CA ILE A 349 -2.48 -0.27 -8.72
C ILE A 349 -2.49 0.79 -9.79
N GLN A 350 -1.31 1.23 -10.23
CA GLN A 350 -1.16 2.10 -11.40
C GLN A 350 -0.82 1.27 -12.63
N ASN A 351 -1.56 1.44 -13.72
CA ASN A 351 -1.25 0.80 -14.99
C ASN A 351 -0.48 1.74 -15.93
N TYR A 352 0.75 1.37 -16.26
CA TYR A 352 1.61 2.05 -17.21
C TYR A 352 1.54 1.38 -18.58
N VAL A 353 0.89 2.05 -19.53
CA VAL A 353 0.64 1.53 -20.88
C VAL A 353 1.93 1.38 -21.72
N ASP A 354 2.99 2.08 -21.38
CA ASP A 354 4.30 2.03 -22.07
C ASP A 354 5.25 0.96 -21.49
N LEU A 355 4.88 0.31 -20.39
CA LEU A 355 5.62 -0.79 -19.79
C LEU A 355 5.24 -2.15 -20.42
N PRO A 356 6.14 -3.16 -20.34
CA PRO A 356 5.87 -4.52 -20.80
C PRO A 356 4.62 -5.08 -20.13
N GLN A 357 3.77 -5.81 -20.88
CA GLN A 357 2.47 -6.30 -20.39
C GLN A 357 2.55 -7.08 -19.06
N ASP A 358 3.53 -7.98 -18.91
CA ASP A 358 3.76 -8.77 -17.68
C ASP A 358 4.13 -7.88 -16.47
N SER A 359 4.59 -6.64 -16.69
CA SER A 359 5.01 -5.66 -15.68
C SER A 359 4.33 -4.28 -15.88
N SER A 360 3.14 -4.22 -16.46
CA SER A 360 2.46 -2.94 -16.71
C SER A 360 1.83 -2.37 -15.45
N ASN A 361 1.52 -3.21 -14.46
CA ASN A 361 0.96 -2.76 -13.19
C ASN A 361 2.09 -2.51 -12.18
N LEU A 362 2.11 -1.32 -11.60
CA LEU A 362 2.87 -0.98 -10.40
C LEU A 362 1.91 -0.95 -9.21
N GLN A 363 1.99 -1.98 -8.37
CA GLN A 363 1.19 -2.10 -7.15
C GLN A 363 1.94 -1.47 -5.98
N TRP A 364 1.35 -0.45 -5.37
CA TRP A 364 1.74 0.14 -4.12
C TRP A 364 1.00 -0.56 -3.00
N LEU A 365 1.70 -1.36 -2.21
CA LEU A 365 1.13 -2.11 -1.10
C LEU A 365 1.54 -1.48 0.23
N CYS A 366 0.55 -1.10 1.02
CA CYS A 366 0.72 -0.66 2.40
C CYS A 366 0.21 -1.76 3.32
N MET A 367 1.08 -2.31 4.16
CA MET A 367 0.65 -3.26 5.20
C MET A 367 0.21 -2.49 6.44
N GLY A 368 -0.95 -2.86 6.98
CA GLY A 368 -1.61 -2.14 8.07
C GLY A 368 -2.32 -0.87 7.59
N ASN A 369 -2.43 0.12 8.49
CA ASN A 369 -3.15 1.36 8.18
C ASN A 369 -2.26 2.38 7.47
N ALA A 370 -2.84 3.06 6.48
CA ALA A 370 -2.13 4.03 5.67
C ALA A 370 -1.69 5.28 6.43
N GLU A 371 -2.36 5.64 7.55
CA GLU A 371 -2.00 6.84 8.33
C GLU A 371 -0.53 6.83 8.75
N HIS A 372 -0.03 5.70 9.24
CA HIS A 372 1.28 5.62 9.87
C HIS A 372 2.15 4.48 9.32
N SER A 373 1.78 3.98 8.15
CA SER A 373 2.53 3.02 7.36
C SER A 373 2.89 3.58 5.99
N VAL A 374 3.56 2.78 5.18
CA VAL A 374 4.16 3.17 3.91
C VAL A 374 3.65 2.32 2.76
N PHE A 375 3.39 2.97 1.64
CA PHE A 375 3.10 2.29 0.38
C PHE A 375 4.40 1.84 -0.31
N VAL A 376 4.60 0.52 -0.42
CA VAL A 376 5.79 -0.10 -1.02
C VAL A 376 5.46 -0.55 -2.46
N PRO A 377 6.11 0.02 -3.50
CA PRO A 377 5.83 -0.31 -4.89
C PRO A 377 6.47 -1.61 -5.37
N THR A 378 5.72 -2.40 -6.13
CA THR A 378 6.17 -3.63 -6.77
C THR A 378 5.47 -3.84 -8.13
N PHE A 379 6.21 -4.27 -9.15
CA PHE A 379 5.62 -4.57 -10.48
C PHE A 379 4.93 -5.95 -10.52
N SER A 380 3.87 -6.12 -11.30
CA SER A 380 3.17 -7.41 -11.49
C SER A 380 4.05 -8.56 -12.00
N GLY A 381 5.16 -8.23 -12.67
CA GLY A 381 6.08 -9.20 -13.26
C GLY A 381 6.94 -9.97 -12.26
N ILE A 382 6.86 -9.67 -10.97
CA ILE A 382 7.63 -10.39 -9.95
C ILE A 382 7.38 -11.89 -9.98
N THR A 383 8.39 -12.67 -9.58
CA THR A 383 8.26 -14.12 -9.36
C THR A 383 8.34 -14.49 -7.88
N ASP A 384 8.70 -13.54 -7.03
CA ASP A 384 8.81 -13.71 -5.59
C ASP A 384 8.73 -12.34 -4.90
N THR A 385 8.58 -12.33 -3.59
CA THR A 385 8.54 -11.13 -2.75
C THR A 385 9.59 -11.23 -1.64
N HIS A 386 9.74 -10.16 -0.85
CA HIS A 386 10.65 -10.19 0.29
C HIS A 386 10.17 -11.20 1.34
N LYS A 387 11.09 -11.99 1.93
CA LYS A 387 10.77 -13.05 2.92
C LYS A 387 9.90 -12.60 4.11
N ALA A 388 9.98 -11.33 4.49
CA ALA A 388 9.16 -10.76 5.56
C ALA A 388 7.66 -10.79 5.22
N TYR A 389 7.30 -10.81 3.94
CA TYR A 389 5.91 -10.94 3.48
C TYR A 389 5.39 -12.38 3.49
N HIS A 390 6.22 -13.37 3.84
CA HIS A 390 5.84 -14.79 3.85
C HIS A 390 5.60 -15.32 5.27
N VAL A 391 5.75 -14.47 6.30
CA VAL A 391 5.55 -14.86 7.68
C VAL A 391 4.05 -15.06 7.92
N ASP A 392 3.68 -16.33 8.00
CA ASP A 392 2.33 -16.81 8.20
C ASP A 392 2.00 -16.91 9.70
N GLY A 393 0.72 -16.83 10.04
CA GLY A 393 0.25 -16.85 11.43
C GLY A 393 -0.42 -15.55 11.88
N THR A 394 -1.44 -15.67 12.72
CA THR A 394 -2.15 -14.55 13.34
C THR A 394 -1.38 -13.90 14.49
N ALA A 395 -0.42 -14.60 15.10
CA ALA A 395 0.37 -14.11 16.22
C ALA A 395 1.39 -13.03 15.81
N TYR A 396 1.80 -12.20 16.77
CA TYR A 396 2.89 -11.24 16.57
C TYR A 396 4.20 -11.94 16.21
N ASP A 397 4.85 -11.49 15.14
CA ASP A 397 6.20 -11.91 14.75
C ASP A 397 6.97 -10.69 14.22
N ALA A 398 8.07 -10.35 14.89
CA ALA A 398 8.96 -9.24 14.52
C ALA A 398 9.66 -9.42 13.16
N LYS A 399 9.56 -10.59 12.52
CA LYS A 399 10.04 -10.85 11.16
C LYS A 399 8.98 -10.57 10.09
N SER A 400 7.70 -10.46 10.46
CA SER A 400 6.61 -10.18 9.53
C SER A 400 6.65 -8.73 9.07
N ALA A 401 6.54 -8.52 7.76
CA ALA A 401 6.40 -7.19 7.19
C ALA A 401 5.19 -6.45 7.76
N TYR A 402 4.06 -7.16 7.91
CA TYR A 402 2.85 -6.60 8.50
C TYR A 402 3.13 -6.05 9.90
N TRP A 403 3.70 -6.87 10.79
CA TRP A 403 3.95 -6.46 12.18
C TRP A 403 5.01 -5.37 12.30
N ILE A 404 6.06 -5.39 11.47
CA ILE A 404 7.08 -4.33 11.43
C ILE A 404 6.45 -2.98 11.10
N PHE A 405 5.58 -2.93 10.10
CA PHE A 405 4.89 -1.67 9.74
C PHE A 405 3.80 -1.30 10.75
N LYS A 406 3.02 -2.28 11.21
CA LYS A 406 1.91 -2.08 12.15
C LYS A 406 2.36 -1.60 13.52
N ASP A 407 3.56 -1.96 13.99
CA ASP A 407 4.11 -1.49 15.27
C ASP A 407 4.28 0.04 15.28
N ASN A 408 4.77 0.62 14.17
CA ASN A 408 4.85 2.08 14.02
C ASN A 408 3.48 2.74 14.15
N ALA A 409 2.49 2.17 13.48
CA ALA A 409 1.16 2.71 13.51
C ALA A 409 0.48 2.59 14.88
N THR A 410 0.70 1.48 15.57
CA THR A 410 0.20 1.25 16.93
C THR A 410 0.72 2.32 17.88
N LEU A 411 2.03 2.60 17.84
CA LEU A 411 2.63 3.60 18.70
C LEU A 411 2.22 5.03 18.32
N ALA A 412 2.25 5.37 17.03
CA ALA A 412 1.85 6.68 16.54
C ALA A 412 0.38 6.98 16.85
N GLN A 413 -0.49 5.97 16.80
CA GLN A 413 -1.89 6.08 17.20
C GLN A 413 -2.05 6.24 18.72
N ALA A 414 -1.35 5.46 19.53
CA ALA A 414 -1.48 5.50 20.99
C ALA A 414 -1.10 6.87 21.59
N LYS A 415 -0.15 7.57 20.96
CA LYS A 415 0.27 8.93 21.34
C LYS A 415 0.00 9.92 20.19
N ARG A 416 -1.20 9.85 19.61
CA ARG A 416 -1.60 10.56 18.38
C ARG A 416 -1.20 12.03 18.33
N ALA A 417 -1.54 12.79 19.38
CA ALA A 417 -1.27 14.22 19.46
C ALA A 417 0.22 14.56 19.28
N LYS A 418 1.11 13.66 19.72
CA LYS A 418 2.57 13.88 19.70
C LYS A 418 3.25 13.17 18.54
N LEU A 419 2.76 12.02 18.09
CA LEU A 419 3.50 11.16 17.17
C LEU A 419 2.92 11.09 15.75
N SER A 420 1.64 11.40 15.57
CA SER A 420 0.94 11.14 14.31
C SER A 420 1.46 11.99 13.15
N ALA A 421 1.57 13.32 13.34
CA ALA A 421 1.89 14.25 12.27
C ALA A 421 3.28 14.00 11.65
N GLY A 422 4.33 13.86 12.47
CA GLY A 422 5.67 13.56 11.97
C GLY A 422 5.78 12.18 11.33
N THR A 423 5.00 11.20 11.82
CA THR A 423 4.95 9.85 11.22
C THR A 423 4.34 9.90 9.82
N LYS A 424 3.18 10.58 9.67
CA LYS A 424 2.54 10.85 8.38
C LYS A 424 3.51 11.56 7.41
N ALA A 425 4.21 12.59 7.89
CA ALA A 425 5.16 13.35 7.09
C ALA A 425 6.39 12.52 6.68
N PHE A 426 6.92 11.68 7.57
CA PHE A 426 8.03 10.77 7.25
C PHE A 426 7.68 9.83 6.10
N TRP A 427 6.54 9.14 6.19
CA TRP A 427 6.11 8.22 5.14
C TRP A 427 5.73 8.90 3.84
N SER A 428 5.02 10.03 3.90
CA SER A 428 4.69 10.83 2.70
C SER A 428 5.96 11.27 1.97
N GLY A 429 7.01 11.65 2.71
CA GLY A 429 8.31 11.97 2.13
C GLY A 429 9.00 10.77 1.47
N LYS A 430 8.89 9.58 2.06
CA LYS A 430 9.43 8.34 1.49
C LYS A 430 8.72 7.92 0.22
N GLU A 431 7.40 8.03 0.20
CA GLU A 431 6.58 7.68 -0.97
C GLU A 431 6.85 8.61 -2.15
N ALA A 432 6.93 9.92 -1.92
CA ALA A 432 7.30 10.86 -2.96
C ALA A 432 8.70 10.58 -3.53
N ALA A 433 9.66 10.19 -2.68
CA ALA A 433 10.98 9.80 -3.13
C ALA A 433 10.97 8.48 -3.91
N GLU A 434 10.19 7.50 -3.46
CA GLU A 434 10.08 6.19 -4.09
C GLU A 434 9.38 6.27 -5.44
N GLN A 435 8.34 7.13 -5.60
CA GLN A 435 7.70 7.36 -6.90
C GLN A 435 8.74 7.83 -7.93
N ARG A 436 9.51 8.86 -7.58
CA ARG A 436 10.60 9.37 -8.44
C ARG A 436 11.69 8.33 -8.70
N ALA A 437 11.95 7.44 -7.73
CA ALA A 437 12.93 6.37 -7.89
C ALA A 437 12.42 5.30 -8.87
N MET A 438 11.14 4.90 -8.77
CA MET A 438 10.52 3.92 -9.65
C MET A 438 10.43 4.42 -11.10
N GLU A 439 10.06 5.69 -11.33
CA GLU A 439 10.05 6.28 -12.66
C GLU A 439 11.42 6.20 -13.36
N LYS A 440 12.51 6.39 -12.61
CA LYS A 440 13.89 6.24 -13.14
C LYS A 440 14.25 4.81 -13.50
N GLU A 441 13.53 3.82 -12.97
CA GLU A 441 13.74 2.41 -13.27
C GLU A 441 13.00 1.94 -14.54
N PHE A 442 12.00 2.68 -15.02
CA PHE A 442 11.16 2.27 -16.16
C PHE A 442 11.95 1.96 -17.43
N ALA A 443 12.95 2.79 -17.78
CA ALA A 443 13.81 2.54 -18.92
C ALA A 443 14.61 1.22 -18.79
N LYS A 444 15.05 0.89 -17.56
CA LYS A 444 15.78 -0.35 -17.27
C LYS A 444 14.84 -1.55 -17.27
N VAL A 445 13.61 -1.40 -16.78
CA VAL A 445 12.55 -2.41 -16.87
C VAL A 445 12.30 -2.75 -18.35
N ARG A 446 12.04 -1.75 -19.20
CA ARG A 446 11.87 -1.95 -20.65
C ARG A 446 13.07 -2.66 -21.26
N LYS A 447 14.30 -2.21 -20.97
CA LYS A 447 15.54 -2.83 -21.47
C LYS A 447 15.70 -4.29 -21.01
N ALA A 448 15.31 -4.62 -19.78
CA ALA A 448 15.37 -5.98 -19.26
C ALA A 448 14.39 -6.91 -19.97
N TYR A 449 13.15 -6.46 -20.21
CA TYR A 449 12.14 -7.23 -20.95
C TYR A 449 12.45 -7.38 -22.44
N LYS A 450 13.12 -6.40 -23.06
CA LYS A 450 13.66 -6.57 -24.43
C LYS A 450 14.66 -7.73 -24.54
N LYS A 451 15.31 -8.12 -23.43
CA LYS A 451 16.20 -9.31 -23.37
C LYS A 451 15.46 -10.61 -23.05
N GLY A 452 14.13 -10.57 -22.95
CA GLY A 452 13.26 -11.72 -22.66
C GLY A 452 12.58 -11.65 -21.29
N THR A 453 11.39 -12.24 -21.21
CA THR A 453 10.51 -12.23 -20.03
C THR A 453 11.22 -12.71 -18.77
N LYS A 454 12.00 -13.80 -18.83
CA LYS A 454 12.77 -14.31 -17.67
C LYS A 454 13.74 -13.26 -17.10
N THR A 455 14.41 -12.51 -17.98
CA THR A 455 15.33 -11.43 -17.59
C THR A 455 14.57 -10.25 -16.99
N GLY A 456 13.46 -9.86 -17.60
CA GLY A 456 12.55 -8.82 -17.10
C GLY A 456 12.01 -9.14 -15.71
N ARG A 457 11.41 -10.33 -15.53
CA ARG A 457 10.91 -10.84 -14.25
C ARG A 457 11.99 -10.85 -13.16
N LYS A 458 13.19 -11.37 -13.47
CA LYS A 458 14.32 -11.38 -12.53
C LYS A 458 14.73 -9.96 -12.12
N TYR A 459 14.67 -9.00 -13.05
CA TYR A 459 14.99 -7.60 -12.76
C TYR A 459 13.98 -6.98 -11.79
N VAL A 460 12.68 -7.04 -12.13
CA VAL A 460 11.63 -6.42 -11.31
C VAL A 460 11.47 -7.11 -9.95
N THR A 461 11.72 -8.42 -9.87
CA THR A 461 11.74 -9.16 -8.59
C THR A 461 12.84 -8.64 -7.67
N LYS A 462 14.07 -8.47 -8.19
CA LYS A 462 15.18 -7.92 -7.41
C LYS A 462 14.92 -6.47 -6.99
N LEU A 463 14.29 -5.68 -7.87
CA LEU A 463 13.92 -4.31 -7.58
C LEU A 463 12.90 -4.26 -6.42
N GLY A 464 11.80 -5.00 -6.52
CA GLY A 464 10.78 -5.06 -5.47
C GLY A 464 11.31 -5.56 -4.12
N ILE A 465 12.13 -6.61 -4.11
CA ILE A 465 12.77 -7.13 -2.87
C ILE A 465 13.68 -6.06 -2.23
N ARG A 466 14.46 -5.33 -3.05
CA ARG A 466 15.34 -4.27 -2.56
C ARG A 466 14.54 -3.09 -1.99
N THR A 467 13.53 -2.64 -2.70
CA THR A 467 12.64 -1.55 -2.24
C THR A 467 11.94 -1.95 -0.94
N ALA A 468 11.42 -3.18 -0.85
CA ALA A 468 10.82 -3.69 0.38
C ALA A 468 11.82 -3.74 1.55
N GLN A 469 13.05 -4.22 1.33
CA GLN A 469 14.09 -4.21 2.37
C GLN A 469 14.38 -2.79 2.87
N GLU A 470 14.48 -1.81 1.97
CA GLU A 470 14.72 -0.42 2.35
C GLU A 470 13.60 0.14 3.22
N GLN A 471 12.33 -0.13 2.88
CA GLN A 471 11.21 0.36 3.68
C GLN A 471 11.06 -0.39 5.00
N LEU A 472 11.39 -1.67 5.07
CA LEU A 472 11.47 -2.42 6.34
C LEU A 472 12.56 -1.83 7.26
N ASP A 473 13.74 -1.52 6.71
CA ASP A 473 14.82 -0.87 7.48
C ASP A 473 14.38 0.51 7.98
N ASN A 474 13.70 1.30 7.13
CA ASN A 474 13.12 2.58 7.52
C ASN A 474 12.06 2.43 8.63
N ALA A 475 11.23 1.39 8.57
CA ALA A 475 10.18 1.13 9.55
C ALA A 475 10.76 0.75 10.91
N ILE A 476 11.78 -0.10 10.96
CA ILE A 476 12.49 -0.45 12.19
C ILE A 476 13.15 0.80 12.80
N ALA A 477 13.75 1.63 11.96
CA ALA A 477 14.42 2.84 12.40
C ALA A 477 13.43 3.90 12.92
N LEU A 478 12.30 4.08 12.23
CA LEU A 478 11.19 4.93 12.66
C LEU A 478 10.64 4.47 14.01
N ASN A 479 10.44 3.17 14.19
CA ASN A 479 9.92 2.60 15.42
C ASN A 479 10.79 2.96 16.63
N ALA A 480 12.11 2.85 16.49
CA ALA A 480 13.06 3.25 17.52
C ALA A 480 12.94 4.74 17.86
N ALA A 481 12.78 5.60 16.84
CA ALA A 481 12.60 7.03 17.04
C ALA A 481 11.28 7.38 17.74
N LEU A 482 10.19 6.71 17.36
CA LEU A 482 8.88 6.89 18.00
C LEU A 482 8.91 6.43 19.46
N LYS A 483 9.50 5.27 19.76
CA LYS A 483 9.63 4.75 21.13
C LYS A 483 10.45 5.70 22.00
N TYR A 484 11.51 6.25 21.41
CA TYR A 484 12.35 7.24 22.07
C TYR A 484 11.53 8.47 22.48
N ILE A 485 10.88 9.16 21.53
CA ILE A 485 10.09 10.37 21.82
C ILE A 485 8.93 10.08 22.78
N ALA A 486 8.24 8.95 22.60
CA ALA A 486 7.16 8.54 23.49
C ALA A 486 7.64 8.39 24.94
N THR A 487 8.77 7.71 25.14
CA THR A 487 9.34 7.48 26.48
C THR A 487 9.83 8.78 27.10
N SER A 488 10.50 9.63 26.32
CA SER A 488 11.00 10.91 26.81
C SER A 488 9.86 11.85 27.26
N ASN A 489 8.72 11.82 26.56
CA ASN A 489 7.53 12.58 26.94
C ASN A 489 6.82 12.07 28.19
N ASP A 490 6.99 10.79 28.54
CA ASP A 490 6.33 10.17 29.68
C ASP A 490 7.14 10.34 30.98
N ASN A 491 8.48 10.23 30.95
CA ASN A 491 9.26 10.02 32.19
C ASN A 491 10.59 10.78 32.34
N ASP A 492 11.07 11.55 31.35
CA ASP A 492 12.46 12.04 31.38
C ASP A 492 12.60 13.56 31.53
N LYS A 493 13.46 13.99 32.47
CA LYS A 493 13.92 15.38 32.64
C LYS A 493 14.84 15.88 31.52
N ILE A 494 15.10 15.04 30.50
CA ILE A 494 16.01 15.34 29.38
C ILE A 494 15.39 16.33 28.39
N LEU A 495 14.07 16.26 28.23
CA LEU A 495 13.29 17.25 27.50
C LEU A 495 12.80 18.31 28.50
N SER A 496 13.13 19.58 28.28
CA SER A 496 12.60 20.67 29.12
C SER A 496 11.08 20.83 28.97
N LYS A 497 10.49 20.32 27.87
CA LYS A 497 9.06 20.25 27.55
C LYS A 497 8.75 19.05 26.66
N GLN A 498 7.52 18.52 26.73
CA GLN A 498 7.08 17.46 25.82
C GLN A 498 7.28 17.87 24.35
N ALA A 499 7.86 16.97 23.57
CA ALA A 499 8.16 17.17 22.16
C ALA A 499 7.18 16.44 21.25
N ASP A 500 6.85 17.06 20.12
CA ASP A 500 6.19 16.36 19.02
C ASP A 500 7.25 15.59 18.22
N PHE A 501 6.90 14.41 17.72
CA PHE A 501 7.72 13.75 16.71
C PHE A 501 7.61 14.54 15.41
N VAL A 502 8.75 15.08 14.97
CA VAL A 502 8.90 15.75 13.68
C VAL A 502 9.62 14.80 12.72
N LYS A 503 9.22 14.79 11.44
CA LYS A 503 9.89 14.01 10.40
C LYS A 503 11.41 14.27 10.46
N PRO A 504 12.23 13.22 10.58
CA PRO A 504 13.68 13.39 10.54
C PRO A 504 14.15 13.78 9.14
N ILE A 505 15.06 14.75 9.06
CA ILE A 505 15.75 15.14 7.83
C ILE A 505 17.11 14.44 7.77
N THR A 506 17.65 14.22 6.58
CA THR A 506 19.03 13.72 6.50
C THR A 506 20.03 14.83 6.76
N LEU A 507 21.22 14.49 7.29
CA LEU A 507 22.31 15.46 7.44
C LEU A 507 22.63 16.20 6.13
N LYS A 508 22.45 15.51 5.00
CA LYS A 508 22.71 16.07 3.68
C LYS A 508 21.61 17.07 3.28
N GLU A 509 20.34 16.70 3.43
CA GLU A 509 19.21 17.60 3.18
C GLU A 509 19.32 18.85 4.06
N ALA A 510 19.62 18.68 5.35
CA ALA A 510 19.84 19.80 6.25
C ALA A 510 20.96 20.74 5.79
N ALA A 511 22.04 20.19 5.22
CA ALA A 511 23.13 20.98 4.70
C ALA A 511 22.79 21.67 3.36
N GLU A 512 22.00 21.03 2.51
CA GLU A 512 21.49 21.59 1.26
C GLU A 512 20.47 22.71 1.51
N GLU A 513 19.69 22.62 2.59
CA GLU A 513 18.80 23.68 3.09
C GLU A 513 19.56 24.85 3.75
N GLY A 514 20.89 24.77 3.84
CA GLY A 514 21.74 25.85 4.32
C GLY A 514 21.93 25.91 5.84
N HIS A 515 21.43 24.92 6.59
CA HIS A 515 21.51 24.94 8.06
C HIS A 515 22.95 24.79 8.58
N PHE A 516 23.80 24.05 7.88
CA PHE A 516 25.24 23.91 8.15
C PHE A 516 26.00 23.36 6.95
N LYS A 517 27.33 23.54 6.92
CA LYS A 517 28.20 22.82 5.97
C LYS A 517 28.51 21.43 6.53
N LEU A 518 28.24 20.39 5.75
CA LEU A 518 28.48 19.00 6.11
C LEU A 518 29.80 18.48 5.52
N LYS A 519 30.64 17.85 6.35
CA LYS A 519 31.83 17.13 5.90
C LYS A 519 31.94 15.77 6.58
N GLU A 520 31.96 14.70 5.79
CA GLU A 520 32.29 13.37 6.31
C GLU A 520 33.80 13.26 6.57
N LEU A 521 34.19 12.92 7.81
CA LEU A 521 35.57 12.78 8.22
C LEU A 521 36.07 11.36 7.93
N LYS A 522 36.98 11.24 6.96
CA LYS A 522 37.63 9.97 6.60
C LYS A 522 38.85 9.72 7.49
N VAL A 523 38.95 8.53 8.09
CA VAL A 523 40.19 8.08 8.74
C VAL A 523 41.09 7.38 7.74
N TYR A 524 42.36 7.81 7.72
CA TYR A 524 43.39 7.25 6.86
C TYR A 524 44.35 6.42 7.71
N LYS A 525 44.60 5.17 7.32
CA LYS A 525 45.69 4.35 7.88
C LYS A 525 46.81 4.20 6.85
N LYS A 526 48.05 4.16 7.34
CA LYS A 526 49.20 3.75 6.53
C LYS A 526 49.04 2.26 6.22
N LYS A 527 48.84 1.89 4.95
CA LYS A 527 48.99 0.51 4.47
C LYS A 527 50.27 0.38 3.67
N THR A 528 50.97 -0.73 3.88
CA THR A 528 52.12 -1.11 3.09
C THR A 528 51.66 -1.95 1.91
N PHE A 529 52.01 -1.51 0.72
CA PHE A 529 51.76 -2.20 -0.54
C PHE A 529 53.08 -2.72 -1.08
N THR A 530 53.03 -3.80 -1.86
CA THR A 530 54.20 -4.35 -2.53
C THR A 530 54.05 -4.15 -4.02
N LYS A 531 54.98 -3.42 -4.66
CA LYS A 531 55.06 -3.30 -6.12
C LYS A 531 56.28 -4.07 -6.61
N LYS A 532 56.11 -4.77 -7.73
CA LYS A 532 57.22 -5.37 -8.47
C LYS A 532 57.90 -4.27 -9.29
N VAL A 533 59.21 -4.10 -9.09
CA VAL A 533 60.02 -3.11 -9.81
C VAL A 533 61.11 -3.86 -10.55
N THR A 534 61.31 -3.51 -11.81
CA THR A 534 62.38 -4.07 -12.63
C THR A 534 63.70 -3.42 -12.25
N LYS A 535 64.69 -4.24 -11.91
CA LYS A 535 66.07 -3.82 -11.64
C LYS A 535 67.02 -4.60 -12.57
N TYR A 536 68.24 -4.08 -12.71
CA TYR A 536 69.29 -4.73 -13.48
C TYR A 536 70.49 -4.95 -12.56
N LYS A 537 71.11 -6.14 -12.63
CA LYS A 537 72.39 -6.41 -11.98
C LYS A 537 73.42 -6.82 -13.03
N LYS A 538 74.68 -6.43 -12.84
CA LYS A 538 75.78 -6.92 -13.66
C LYS A 538 76.18 -8.30 -13.13
N VAL A 539 76.18 -9.31 -13.99
CA VAL A 539 76.64 -10.66 -13.65
C VAL A 539 77.82 -10.99 -14.55
N LYS A 540 78.90 -11.52 -13.98
CA LYS A 540 80.08 -11.95 -14.71
C LYS A 540 79.76 -13.24 -15.45
N LYS A 541 79.94 -13.27 -16.77
CA LYS A 541 79.77 -14.46 -17.61
C LYS A 541 81.04 -14.58 -18.47
N GLY A 542 81.97 -15.43 -18.05
CA GLY A 542 83.33 -15.48 -18.61
C GLY A 542 84.14 -14.22 -18.30
N LYS A 543 84.82 -13.64 -19.30
CA LYS A 543 85.63 -12.41 -19.17
C LYS A 543 84.82 -11.10 -19.28
N LYS A 544 83.49 -11.15 -19.47
CA LYS A 544 82.63 -9.96 -19.64
C LYS A 544 81.51 -9.89 -18.60
N TYR A 545 81.05 -8.68 -18.29
CA TYR A 545 79.88 -8.43 -17.44
C TYR A 545 78.64 -8.17 -18.29
N VAL A 546 77.55 -8.89 -18.04
CA VAL A 546 76.26 -8.74 -18.74
C VAL A 546 75.20 -8.20 -17.77
N LYS A 547 74.35 -7.26 -18.25
CA LYS A 547 73.21 -6.74 -17.48
C LYS A 547 72.08 -7.77 -17.51
N VAL A 548 71.77 -8.34 -16.35
CA VAL A 548 70.65 -9.28 -16.19
C VAL A 548 69.48 -8.56 -15.53
N LYS A 549 68.31 -8.62 -16.17
CA LYS A 549 67.04 -8.08 -15.67
C LYS A 549 66.49 -9.00 -14.58
N TYR A 550 66.11 -8.44 -13.44
CA TYR A 550 65.44 -9.18 -12.38
C TYR A 550 64.33 -8.35 -11.74
N THR A 551 63.33 -9.01 -11.17
CA THR A 551 62.20 -8.36 -10.52
C THR A 551 62.42 -8.29 -9.01
N LYS A 552 62.47 -7.08 -8.46
CA LYS A 552 62.53 -6.85 -7.01
C LYS A 552 61.15 -6.43 -6.50
N LYS A 553 60.65 -7.10 -5.46
CA LYS A 553 59.47 -6.62 -4.72
C LYS A 553 59.93 -5.47 -3.81
N VAL A 554 59.37 -4.29 -4.01
CA VAL A 554 59.62 -3.12 -3.15
C VAL A 554 58.35 -2.81 -2.39
N LYS A 555 58.49 -2.70 -1.06
CA LYS A 555 57.41 -2.26 -0.17
C LYS A 555 57.36 -0.73 -0.19
N TYR A 556 56.17 -0.17 -0.33
CA TYR A 556 55.94 1.26 -0.16
C TYR A 556 54.69 1.47 0.68
N THR A 557 54.66 2.57 1.43
CA THR A 557 53.57 2.86 2.36
C THR A 557 52.75 4.02 1.81
N LYS A 558 51.42 3.85 1.74
CA LYS A 558 50.48 4.90 1.35
C LYS A 558 49.41 5.07 2.41
N LYS A 559 49.02 6.31 2.70
CA LYS A 559 47.80 6.61 3.47
C LYS A 559 46.60 6.25 2.59
N VAL A 560 45.79 5.30 3.04
CA VAL A 560 44.54 4.92 2.37
C VAL A 560 43.39 5.15 3.34
N ALA A 561 42.30 5.71 2.81
CA ALA A 561 41.05 5.83 3.55
C ALA A 561 40.60 4.43 3.95
N VAL A 562 40.35 4.23 5.23
CA VAL A 562 39.83 2.95 5.75
C VAL A 562 38.33 3.09 5.90
N PRO A 563 37.54 2.10 5.46
CA PRO A 563 36.12 2.05 5.79
C PRO A 563 35.96 2.13 7.30
N GLN A 564 35.30 3.17 7.79
CA GLN A 564 34.99 3.29 9.20
C GLN A 564 33.72 2.48 9.50
N SER A 565 33.78 1.64 10.53
CA SER A 565 32.56 1.06 11.12
C SER A 565 31.69 2.13 11.80
N ARG A 566 32.28 3.30 12.11
CA ARG A 566 31.68 4.42 12.84
C ARG A 566 32.00 5.73 12.08
N PRO A 567 31.15 6.17 11.14
CA PRO A 567 31.37 7.41 10.41
C PRO A 567 31.33 8.61 11.36
N PHE A 568 32.22 9.56 11.13
CA PHE A 568 32.24 10.86 11.82
C PHE A 568 31.84 11.96 10.85
N PHE A 569 30.98 12.87 11.29
CA PHE A 569 30.61 14.05 10.52
C PHE A 569 31.05 15.31 11.23
N GLU A 570 31.50 16.28 10.46
CA GLU A 570 31.75 17.63 10.91
C GLU A 570 30.64 18.52 10.34
N LEU A 571 29.92 19.21 11.23
CA LEU A 571 28.88 20.17 10.90
C LEU A 571 29.42 21.56 11.22
N ARG A 572 29.47 22.46 10.25
CA ARG A 572 29.93 23.85 10.45
C ARG A 572 28.79 24.84 10.29
N LYS A 573 28.54 25.64 11.32
CA LYS A 573 27.54 26.73 11.31
C LYS A 573 28.22 28.02 11.78
N GLY A 574 28.49 28.93 10.85
CA GLY A 574 29.38 30.08 11.10
C GLY A 574 30.77 29.62 11.55
N ASN A 575 31.26 30.16 12.68
CA ASN A 575 32.55 29.80 13.28
C ASN A 575 32.47 28.55 14.18
N ARG A 576 31.28 27.97 14.38
CA ARG A 576 31.08 26.82 15.26
C ARG A 576 31.27 25.52 14.47
N ILE A 577 32.07 24.60 15.04
CA ILE A 577 32.36 23.29 14.47
C ILE A 577 31.85 22.22 15.45
N PHE A 578 30.88 21.43 14.99
CA PHE A 578 30.32 20.31 15.74
C PHE A 578 30.82 19.00 15.12
N LYS A 579 31.24 18.05 15.96
CA LYS A 579 31.61 16.70 15.50
C LYS A 579 30.57 15.69 15.97
N LEU A 580 29.99 14.96 15.01
CA LEU A 580 28.96 13.96 15.22
C LEU A 580 29.55 12.54 15.06
N GLN A 581 29.47 11.73 16.11
CA GLN A 581 29.88 10.33 16.08
C GLN A 581 28.68 9.39 16.22
N LEU A 582 28.49 8.52 15.22
CA LEU A 582 27.27 7.71 14.99
C LEU A 582 26.95 6.59 16.00
N LYS A 583 27.46 6.63 17.25
CA LYS A 583 27.07 5.65 18.28
C LYS A 583 27.25 6.12 19.73
N SER A 584 28.06 7.15 19.98
CA SER A 584 28.26 7.65 21.36
C SER A 584 27.17 8.63 21.80
N ARG A 585 26.35 9.16 20.89
CA ARG A 585 25.41 10.25 21.20
C ARG A 585 26.12 11.47 21.81
N GLN A 586 27.41 11.69 21.57
CA GLN A 586 28.16 12.80 22.15
C GLN A 586 28.42 13.90 21.11
N ILE A 587 28.22 15.16 21.49
CA ILE A 587 28.64 16.35 20.74
C ILE A 587 29.92 16.90 21.36
N PHE A 588 30.91 17.14 20.49
CA PHE A 588 32.14 17.81 20.86
C PHE A 588 32.26 19.14 20.12
N LYS A 589 32.57 20.22 20.85
CA LYS A 589 32.89 21.57 20.33
C LYS A 589 34.39 21.78 20.53
N ASN A 590 35.11 22.14 19.46
CA ASN A 590 36.55 22.41 19.52
C ASN A 590 37.44 21.31 20.16
N GLY A 591 36.95 20.06 20.24
CA GLY A 591 37.68 18.95 20.85
C GLY A 591 37.31 18.67 22.30
N GLU A 592 36.50 19.53 22.91
CA GLU A 592 35.94 19.33 24.25
C GLU A 592 34.53 18.76 24.16
N TYR A 593 34.17 17.90 25.11
CA TYR A 593 32.81 17.39 25.26
C TYR A 593 31.90 18.52 25.70
N VAL A 594 30.79 18.75 25.01
CA VAL A 594 29.89 19.88 25.30
C VAL A 594 28.47 19.44 25.58
N ASP A 595 28.01 18.35 24.95
CA ASP A 595 26.70 17.81 25.24
C ASP A 595 26.63 16.33 24.87
N ASP A 596 25.62 15.67 25.42
CA ASP A 596 25.13 14.39 24.95
C ASP A 596 23.89 14.69 24.10
N LEU A 597 23.89 14.31 22.82
CA LEU A 597 22.66 13.89 22.12
C LEU A 597 21.96 12.71 22.83
N ALA A 598 22.29 12.37 24.09
CA ALA A 598 21.61 11.38 24.91
C ALA A 598 20.13 11.70 25.15
N GLY A 599 19.65 12.84 24.66
CA GLY A 599 18.24 13.20 24.59
C GLY A 599 17.53 13.03 23.26
N TYR A 600 18.19 12.64 22.14
CA TYR A 600 17.55 12.78 20.82
C TYR A 600 18.05 11.73 19.82
N GLY A 601 17.12 10.91 19.31
CA GLY A 601 17.39 9.71 18.52
C GLY A 601 18.09 9.97 17.18
N LEU A 602 19.42 10.08 17.18
CA LEU A 602 20.21 9.84 15.98
C LEU A 602 20.08 8.38 15.59
N TYR A 603 19.49 8.13 14.43
CA TYR A 603 19.39 6.78 13.89
C TYR A 603 19.87 6.72 12.45
N LYS A 604 20.36 5.54 12.08
CA LYS A 604 20.93 5.23 10.78
C LYS A 604 20.08 4.16 10.10
N SER A 605 19.56 4.45 8.91
CA SER A 605 18.99 3.44 8.02
C SER A 605 19.90 3.31 6.80
N GLY A 606 20.46 2.12 6.57
CA GLY A 606 21.43 1.88 5.50
C GLY A 606 22.66 2.79 5.59
N LYS A 607 22.87 3.68 4.60
CA LYS A 607 23.96 4.69 4.59
C LYS A 607 23.49 6.08 5.04
N THR A 608 22.21 6.24 5.33
CA THR A 608 21.57 7.52 5.59
C THR A 608 21.49 7.77 7.08
N VAL A 609 21.93 8.95 7.50
CA VAL A 609 21.85 9.41 8.90
C VAL A 609 20.72 10.42 8.99
N TYR A 610 19.77 10.13 9.86
CA TYR A 610 18.65 11.02 10.14
C TYR A 610 18.95 11.84 11.38
N VAL A 611 18.53 13.10 11.31
CA VAL A 611 18.58 14.06 12.41
C VAL A 611 17.19 14.67 12.59
N PRO A 612 16.83 15.08 13.81
CA PRO A 612 15.61 15.83 14.05
C PRO A 612 15.52 17.08 13.15
N GLY A 613 14.31 17.44 12.69
CA GLY A 613 14.11 18.63 11.84
C GLY A 613 14.46 19.95 12.54
N ASP A 614 14.36 19.98 13.87
CA ASP A 614 14.72 21.08 14.76
C ASP A 614 16.22 21.11 15.13
N LEU A 615 17.05 20.25 14.53
CA LEU A 615 18.51 20.24 14.73
C LEU A 615 19.11 21.66 14.58
N VAL A 616 18.50 22.50 13.76
CA VAL A 616 18.92 23.88 13.49
C VAL A 616 18.79 24.77 14.71
N GLU A 617 17.62 24.76 15.35
CA GLU A 617 17.31 25.53 16.56
C GLU A 617 18.15 25.01 17.74
N GLN A 618 18.35 23.69 17.80
CA GLN A 618 19.15 23.06 18.83
C GLN A 618 20.65 23.39 18.70
N LEU A 619 21.22 23.36 17.49
CA LEU A 619 22.60 23.82 17.26
C LEU A 619 22.78 25.30 17.64
N ASP A 620 21.73 26.11 17.60
CA ASP A 620 21.76 27.50 18.08
C ASP A 620 21.68 27.62 19.60
N SER A 621 20.98 26.69 20.28
CA SER A 621 20.87 26.66 21.73
C SER A 621 22.12 26.16 22.47
N ILE A 622 23.00 25.40 21.79
CA ILE A 622 24.25 24.87 22.38
C ILE A 622 25.27 26.02 22.52
N LYS A 623 25.49 26.45 23.76
CA LYS A 623 26.37 27.59 24.11
C LYS A 623 27.84 27.36 23.81
#